data_AF-A0A8T5NXT5-F1
#
_entry.id   AF-A0A8T5NXT5-F1
#
_cell.length_a   1.000
_cell.length_b   1.000
_cell.length_c   1.000
_cell.angle_alpha   90.00
_cell.angle_beta   90.00
_cell.angle_gamma   90.00
#
_symmetry.space_group_name_H-M   'P 1'
#
loop_
_entity.id
_entity.type
_entity.pdbx_description
1 polymer ?
#
loop_
_entity_poly.entity_id
_entity_poly.type
_entity_poly.pdbx_seq_one_letter_code
_entity_poly.pdbx_strand_id
1 'polypeptide(L)'
;MVKLQKLAMQGFKSFSKKTAIPLYPGFNAVIGPNGNGKSNIIDAIVFVLGTSSRNLRADRMQHVIYNGGHGSKPADAAIVSLVLDNSDKTLKDQGDLVLISRRVNRRGNSVYRLNGKAVNRRKILDLMGEAHIDPEGYNIIQQGDITGLIGMKPKERREIIDEAAGIKEYNEKKTKALKELDTAERNVSDAELVMGQKKEFLDRLRLDRDAALKYNSIIEKMDLAKATLAFTRVKGVEGALENVSRNLQIKLAELGTIGGNVDTFDKDLEALEKQVDAFNAEILKKSVNAGARKNVEEIRSKLLKKEGEIEANRREVDRLEEMIAKINQISQSHNPMGAANASVSAIMNLRKSGVLGSISSIYRTSPKYEAAIEIALGGHMNDVVVDSESTAIECIDYLKSHGLGRVRFLPVSRLRPAVFSAKAEVAAKMPGVIDFALNLIKFDKKYENAFGDILRDTLVSENVES
;
A
#
# COMPACT_ATOMS: atom_id res chain seq x y z
N MET A 1 69.00 5.79 5.08
CA MET A 1 68.38 4.87 6.05
C MET A 1 68.38 5.51 7.43
N VAL A 2 67.28 5.38 8.19
CA VAL A 2 67.16 5.82 9.59
C VAL A 2 68.21 5.11 10.46
N LYS A 3 68.90 5.84 11.35
CA LYS A 3 69.96 5.27 12.21
C LYS A 3 69.67 5.54 13.68
N LEU A 4 70.03 4.60 14.55
CA LEU A 4 70.00 4.81 15.99
C LEU A 4 71.18 5.71 16.39
N GLN A 5 70.92 6.84 17.04
CA GLN A 5 71.96 7.80 17.43
C GLN A 5 72.24 7.79 18.94
N LYS A 6 71.19 7.70 19.76
CA LYS A 6 71.34 7.74 21.23
C LYS A 6 70.21 7.03 21.93
N LEU A 7 70.55 6.15 22.87
CA LEU A 7 69.60 5.50 23.77
C LEU A 7 69.81 6.03 25.18
N ALA A 8 68.75 6.57 25.79
CA ALA A 8 68.76 7.00 27.18
C ALA A 8 67.72 6.24 27.98
N MET A 9 68.09 5.77 29.17
CA MET A 9 67.21 5.00 30.04
C MET A 9 67.39 5.41 31.51
N GLN A 10 66.30 5.37 32.26
CA GLN A 10 66.26 5.68 33.68
C GLN A 10 65.19 4.84 34.37
N GLY A 11 65.55 4.20 35.48
CA GLY A 11 64.63 3.33 36.22
C GLY A 11 64.17 2.10 35.43
N PHE A 12 64.89 1.71 34.38
CA PHE A 12 64.53 0.60 33.48
C PHE A 12 65.40 -0.63 33.77
N LYS A 13 64.77 -1.73 34.20
CA LYS A 13 65.43 -2.98 34.59
C LYS A 13 66.66 -2.70 35.45
N SER A 14 67.85 -3.16 35.06
CA SER A 14 69.10 -2.96 35.79
C SER A 14 69.60 -1.50 35.87
N PHE A 15 69.01 -0.56 35.13
CA PHE A 15 69.47 0.83 35.03
C PHE A 15 68.70 1.75 35.98
N SER A 16 69.13 1.82 37.24
CA SER A 16 68.50 2.66 38.28
C SER A 16 68.68 4.15 38.03
N LYS A 17 69.91 4.57 37.69
CA LYS A 17 70.27 5.96 37.37
C LYS A 17 70.11 6.24 35.88
N LYS A 18 69.94 7.52 35.54
CA LYS A 18 69.90 7.98 34.15
C LYS A 18 71.22 7.63 33.45
N THR A 19 71.11 6.77 32.45
CA THR A 19 72.24 6.27 31.65
C THR A 19 71.95 6.61 30.19
N ALA A 20 72.93 7.19 29.50
CA ALA A 20 72.81 7.52 28.09
C ALA A 20 73.96 6.87 27.31
N ILE A 21 73.62 6.11 26.28
CA ILE A 21 74.52 5.35 25.45
C ILE A 21 74.48 5.96 24.04
N PRO A 22 75.57 6.57 23.56
CA PRO A 22 75.68 6.94 22.15
C PRO A 22 75.78 5.67 21.30
N LEU A 23 75.11 5.66 20.16
CA LEU A 23 75.18 4.60 19.17
C LEU A 23 75.81 5.17 17.91
N TYR A 24 76.85 4.51 17.43
CA TYR A 24 77.63 4.98 16.29
C TYR A 24 77.24 4.21 15.02
N PRO A 25 77.43 4.80 13.83
CA PRO A 25 77.29 4.06 12.58
C PRO A 25 78.24 2.85 12.54
N GLY A 26 77.77 1.75 11.93
CA GLY A 26 78.55 0.51 11.83
C GLY A 26 78.24 -0.48 12.95
N PHE A 27 79.28 -1.10 13.51
CA PHE A 27 79.14 -2.18 14.49
C PHE A 27 79.36 -1.69 15.92
N ASN A 28 78.35 -1.84 16.78
CA ASN A 28 78.43 -1.50 18.20
C ASN A 28 78.41 -2.80 19.02
N ALA A 29 79.50 -3.09 19.73
CA ALA A 29 79.57 -4.25 20.62
C ALA A 29 79.26 -3.85 22.07
N VAL A 30 78.24 -4.48 22.67
CA VAL A 30 77.93 -4.35 24.09
C VAL A 30 78.51 -5.54 24.83
N ILE A 31 79.60 -5.32 25.56
CA ILE A 31 80.32 -6.36 26.31
C ILE A 31 80.24 -6.16 27.83
N GLY A 32 80.48 -7.22 28.58
CA GLY A 32 80.50 -7.20 30.04
C GLY A 32 80.20 -8.56 30.66
N PRO A 33 80.28 -8.71 31.99
CA PRO A 33 79.91 -9.94 32.69
C PRO A 33 78.43 -10.32 32.52
N ASN A 34 78.11 -11.60 32.76
CA ASN A 34 76.72 -12.07 32.77
C ASN A 34 75.97 -11.46 33.97
N GLY A 35 74.69 -11.14 33.77
CA GLY A 35 73.85 -10.49 34.79
C GLY A 35 73.94 -8.96 34.85
N ASN A 36 74.91 -8.33 34.19
CA ASN A 36 75.10 -6.86 34.21
C ASN A 36 74.16 -6.07 33.27
N GLY A 37 73.07 -6.69 32.80
CA GLY A 37 72.04 -5.97 32.04
C GLY A 37 72.38 -5.68 30.58
N LYS A 38 73.37 -6.36 29.98
CA LYS A 38 73.71 -6.25 28.55
C LYS A 38 72.48 -6.41 27.66
N SER A 39 71.72 -7.49 27.87
CA SER A 39 70.50 -7.77 27.11
C SER A 39 69.36 -6.79 27.40
N ASN A 40 69.40 -6.09 28.55
CA ASN A 40 68.41 -5.06 28.87
C ASN A 40 68.55 -3.81 27.98
N ILE A 41 69.69 -3.62 27.30
CA ILE A 41 69.86 -2.54 26.32
C ILE A 41 68.98 -2.80 25.09
N ILE A 42 68.97 -4.03 24.58
CA ILE A 42 68.05 -4.43 23.49
C ILE A 42 66.61 -4.34 23.96
N ASP A 43 66.30 -4.81 25.18
CA ASP A 43 64.95 -4.67 25.74
C ASP A 43 64.51 -3.21 25.84
N ALA A 44 65.42 -2.27 26.13
CA ALA A 44 65.10 -0.85 26.18
C ALA A 44 64.73 -0.33 24.78
N ILE A 45 65.45 -0.75 23.73
CA ILE A 45 65.16 -0.38 22.34
C ILE A 45 63.79 -0.91 21.93
N VAL A 46 63.51 -2.21 22.08
CA VAL A 46 62.18 -2.75 21.72
C VAL A 46 61.06 -2.19 22.60
N PHE A 47 61.34 -1.88 23.88
CA PHE A 47 60.37 -1.26 24.77
C PHE A 47 59.93 0.11 24.25
N VAL A 48 60.86 0.99 23.87
CA VAL A 48 60.51 2.33 23.40
C VAL A 48 59.86 2.31 22.01
N LEU A 49 60.18 1.33 21.17
CA LEU A 49 59.54 1.12 19.87
C LEU A 49 58.13 0.52 19.95
N GLY A 50 57.68 0.10 21.14
CA GLY A 50 56.28 -0.24 21.39
C GLY A 50 55.97 -1.72 21.51
N THR A 51 56.96 -2.57 21.72
CA THR A 51 56.78 -4.01 21.94
C THR A 51 55.95 -4.32 23.20
N SER A 52 55.25 -5.47 23.17
CA SER A 52 54.48 -6.01 24.30
C SER A 52 55.37 -6.48 25.47
N SER A 53 54.80 -6.69 26.67
CA SER A 53 55.60 -7.10 27.85
C SER A 53 56.23 -8.49 27.68
N ARG A 54 55.58 -9.39 26.93
CA ARG A 54 56.05 -10.77 26.70
C ARG A 54 57.42 -10.81 26.04
N ASN A 55 57.62 -10.02 24.99
CA ASN A 55 58.89 -9.91 24.26
C ASN A 55 59.92 -9.02 24.98
N LEU A 56 59.57 -8.51 26.17
CA LEU A 56 60.48 -7.79 27.05
C LEU A 56 60.96 -8.65 28.22
N ARG A 57 60.72 -9.98 28.20
CA ARG A 57 61.09 -10.89 29.31
C ARG A 57 60.53 -10.39 30.65
N ALA A 58 59.27 -9.96 30.63
CA ALA A 58 58.56 -9.39 31.76
C ALA A 58 57.07 -9.80 31.71
N ASP A 59 56.53 -10.32 32.82
CA ASP A 59 55.13 -10.77 32.84
C ASP A 59 54.14 -9.61 32.66
N ARG A 60 54.46 -8.45 33.25
CA ARG A 60 53.66 -7.23 33.20
C ARG A 60 54.52 -6.03 32.83
N MET A 61 53.91 -5.03 32.20
CA MET A 61 54.64 -3.85 31.74
C MET A 61 55.33 -3.09 32.88
N GLN A 62 54.76 -3.06 34.09
CA GLN A 62 55.40 -2.43 35.26
C GLN A 62 56.63 -3.21 35.78
N HIS A 63 56.82 -4.49 35.41
CA HIS A 63 57.99 -5.28 35.83
C HIS A 63 59.28 -4.86 35.10
N VAL A 64 59.18 -4.00 34.08
CA VAL A 64 60.37 -3.38 33.48
C VAL A 64 60.94 -2.26 34.34
N ILE A 65 60.26 -1.86 35.41
CA ILE A 65 60.73 -0.83 36.35
C ILE A 65 61.79 -1.44 37.28
N TYR A 66 62.87 -0.69 37.52
CA TYR A 66 63.90 -1.10 38.46
C TYR A 66 63.32 -1.33 39.87
N ASN A 67 63.44 -2.57 40.35
CA ASN A 67 62.86 -3.01 41.62
C ASN A 67 63.76 -2.81 42.85
N GLY A 68 64.93 -2.17 42.70
CA GLY A 68 65.90 -2.00 43.79
C GLY A 68 66.97 -3.10 43.82
N GLY A 69 68.06 -2.85 44.55
CA GLY A 69 69.22 -3.75 44.66
C GLY A 69 70.52 -2.99 44.95
N HIS A 70 71.51 -3.65 45.57
CA HIS A 70 72.82 -3.06 45.92
C HIS A 70 72.73 -1.66 46.57
N GLY A 71 71.87 -1.50 47.58
CA GLY A 71 71.73 -0.24 48.33
C GLY A 71 70.92 0.87 47.66
N SER A 72 70.34 0.65 46.47
CA SER A 72 69.50 1.64 45.77
C SER A 72 68.01 1.36 45.96
N LYS A 73 67.24 2.43 46.21
CA LYS A 73 65.77 2.37 46.30
C LYS A 73 65.13 1.99 44.95
N PRO A 74 63.97 1.31 44.95
CA PRO A 74 63.23 1.04 43.73
C PRO A 74 62.80 2.34 43.02
N ALA A 75 62.70 2.30 41.68
CA ALA A 75 62.26 3.45 40.89
C ALA A 75 60.73 3.57 40.85
N ASP A 76 60.22 4.79 40.71
CA ASP A 76 58.78 5.08 40.56
C ASP A 76 58.26 4.86 39.13
N ALA A 77 59.16 4.97 38.15
CA ALA A 77 58.87 4.80 36.74
C ALA A 77 60.12 4.35 35.98
N ALA A 78 59.88 3.64 34.87
CA ALA A 78 60.89 3.40 33.85
C ALA A 78 60.66 4.37 32.69
N ILE A 79 61.72 5.02 32.25
CA ILE A 79 61.73 5.96 31.14
C ILE A 79 62.81 5.51 30.18
N VAL A 80 62.45 5.30 28.92
CA VAL A 80 63.39 5.05 27.84
C VAL A 80 63.14 6.07 26.74
N SER A 81 64.21 6.57 26.16
CA SER A 81 64.22 7.54 25.07
C SER A 81 65.23 7.12 24.02
N LEU A 82 64.81 7.13 22.76
CA LEU A 82 65.62 6.76 21.62
C LEU A 82 65.62 7.93 20.64
N VAL A 83 66.83 8.38 20.30
CA VAL A 83 67.07 9.40 19.28
C VAL A 83 67.46 8.67 18.01
N LEU A 84 66.72 8.97 16.94
CA LEU A 84 66.96 8.49 15.59
C LEU A 84 67.47 9.63 14.72
N ASP A 85 68.50 9.36 13.93
CA ASP A 85 68.92 10.19 12.81
C ASP A 85 68.06 9.84 11.59
N ASN A 86 67.31 10.84 11.12
CA ASN A 86 66.38 10.82 10.00
C ASN A 86 66.82 11.85 8.93
N SER A 87 68.12 12.11 8.80
CA SER A 87 68.68 13.03 7.78
C SER A 87 68.36 12.60 6.35
N ASP A 88 68.03 11.32 6.15
CA ASP A 88 67.62 10.74 4.86
C ASP A 88 66.13 10.92 4.53
N LYS A 89 65.35 11.50 5.44
CA LYS A 89 63.91 11.76 5.29
C LYS A 89 63.06 10.52 5.04
N THR A 90 63.49 9.34 5.51
CA THR A 90 62.68 8.11 5.42
C THR A 90 61.40 8.26 6.25
N LEU A 91 61.49 8.80 7.47
CA LEU A 91 60.32 9.13 8.27
C LEU A 91 59.77 10.48 7.81
N LYS A 92 58.66 10.44 7.06
CA LYS A 92 58.06 11.64 6.47
C LYS A 92 57.48 12.55 7.55
N ASP A 93 57.49 13.85 7.28
CA ASP A 93 56.98 14.89 8.19
C ASP A 93 57.65 14.91 9.57
N GLN A 94 58.80 14.26 9.71
CA GLN A 94 59.67 14.34 10.89
C GLN A 94 60.92 15.16 10.55
N GLY A 95 61.45 15.89 11.53
CA GLY A 95 62.72 16.59 11.40
C GLY A 95 63.91 15.64 11.19
N ASP A 96 65.11 16.19 11.07
CA ASP A 96 66.34 15.39 10.91
C ASP A 96 66.64 14.52 12.13
N LEU A 97 66.14 14.93 13.30
CA LEU A 97 66.26 14.19 14.55
C LEU A 97 64.87 13.83 15.07
N VAL A 98 64.66 12.53 15.33
CA VAL A 98 63.40 12.01 15.87
C VAL A 98 63.64 11.44 17.26
N LEU A 99 62.95 12.01 18.25
CA LEU A 99 62.98 11.54 19.63
C LEU A 99 61.71 10.76 19.96
N ILE A 100 61.87 9.46 20.18
CA ILE A 100 60.80 8.60 20.69
C ILE A 100 61.07 8.36 22.17
N SER A 101 60.06 8.52 23.03
CA SER A 101 60.19 8.16 24.44
C SER A 101 58.96 7.44 24.96
N ARG A 102 59.20 6.50 25.88
CA ARG A 102 58.16 5.73 26.55
C ARG A 102 58.41 5.78 28.05
N ARG A 103 57.37 6.14 28.80
CA ARG A 103 57.37 6.13 30.27
C ARG A 103 56.32 5.15 30.76
N VAL A 104 56.68 4.27 31.69
CA VAL A 104 55.72 3.42 32.43
C VAL A 104 55.88 3.65 33.92
N ASN A 105 54.75 3.82 34.63
CA ASN A 105 54.74 3.95 36.09
C ASN A 105 54.34 2.63 36.77
N ARG A 106 54.45 2.58 38.10
CA ARG A 106 54.07 1.40 38.90
C ARG A 106 52.59 0.99 38.79
N ARG A 107 51.72 1.91 38.36
CA ARG A 107 50.30 1.62 38.08
C ARG A 107 50.09 0.93 36.72
N GLY A 108 51.13 0.79 35.90
CA GLY A 108 51.05 0.20 34.55
C GLY A 108 50.71 1.21 33.46
N ASN A 109 50.49 2.48 33.78
CA ASN A 109 50.17 3.51 32.79
C ASN A 109 51.41 3.76 31.92
N SER A 110 51.28 3.49 30.62
CA SER A 110 52.34 3.70 29.64
C SER A 110 52.02 4.90 28.76
N VAL A 111 52.93 5.88 28.73
CA VAL A 111 52.80 7.10 27.93
C VAL A 111 53.91 7.13 26.89
N TYR A 112 53.52 7.21 25.63
CA TYR A 112 54.44 7.41 24.50
C TYR A 112 54.51 8.89 24.16
N ARG A 113 55.70 9.35 23.77
CA ARG A 113 55.90 10.66 23.19
C ARG A 113 56.78 10.57 21.94
N LEU A 114 56.40 11.35 20.93
CA LEU A 114 57.15 11.56 19.71
C LEU A 114 57.51 13.05 19.65
N ASN A 115 58.80 13.38 19.60
CA ASN A 115 59.32 14.75 19.62
C ASN A 115 58.71 15.60 20.75
N GLY A 116 58.56 14.98 21.93
CA GLY A 116 57.98 15.61 23.12
C GLY A 116 56.45 15.61 23.21
N LYS A 117 55.73 15.39 22.10
CA LYS A 117 54.25 15.35 22.07
C LYS A 117 53.72 13.97 22.44
N ALA A 118 52.69 13.90 23.27
CA ALA A 118 52.07 12.62 23.66
C ALA A 118 51.33 12.01 22.46
N VAL A 119 51.56 10.71 22.21
CA VAL A 119 50.96 9.97 21.10
C VAL A 119 50.49 8.60 21.59
N ASN A 120 49.62 7.94 20.81
CA ASN A 120 49.23 6.56 21.07
C ASN A 120 50.32 5.59 20.58
N ARG A 121 50.28 4.34 21.08
CA ARG A 121 51.19 3.27 20.65
C ARG A 121 51.13 3.05 19.13
N ARG A 122 49.92 3.08 18.56
CA ARG A 122 49.67 2.83 17.14
C ARG A 122 50.48 3.78 16.25
N LYS A 123 50.52 5.08 16.57
CA LYS A 123 51.29 6.07 15.83
C LYS A 123 52.79 5.81 15.84
N ILE A 124 53.34 5.25 16.93
CA ILE A 124 54.75 4.84 16.98
C ILE A 124 54.99 3.64 16.06
N LEU A 125 54.11 2.63 16.09
CA LEU A 125 54.22 1.46 15.22
C LEU A 125 54.08 1.83 13.74
N ASP A 126 53.11 2.67 13.39
CA ASP A 126 52.91 3.15 12.03
C ASP A 126 54.16 3.90 11.52
N LEU A 127 54.73 4.79 12.36
CA LEU A 127 55.95 5.53 12.03
C LEU A 127 57.16 4.59 11.83
N MET A 128 57.32 3.57 12.66
CA MET A 128 58.41 2.60 12.50
C MET A 128 58.19 1.70 11.29
N GLY A 129 56.95 1.39 10.94
CA GLY A 129 56.58 0.69 9.70
C GLY A 129 57.01 1.42 8.43
N GLU A 130 56.96 2.76 8.41
CA GLU A 130 57.48 3.57 7.29
C GLU A 130 58.99 3.38 7.07
N ALA A 131 59.75 3.15 8.14
CA ALA A 131 61.18 2.85 8.08
C ALA A 131 61.47 1.34 7.96
N HIS A 132 60.45 0.50 7.76
CA HIS A 132 60.54 -0.96 7.79
C HIS A 132 61.15 -1.51 9.09
N ILE A 133 60.97 -0.81 10.22
CA ILE A 133 61.44 -1.24 11.54
C ILE A 133 60.24 -1.84 12.28
N ASP A 134 60.17 -3.17 12.31
CA ASP A 134 59.22 -3.86 13.17
C ASP A 134 59.93 -4.28 14.49
N PRO A 135 59.49 -3.78 15.66
CA PRO A 135 60.07 -4.13 16.94
C PRO A 135 59.68 -5.53 17.44
N GLU A 136 58.79 -6.23 16.74
CA GLU A 136 58.49 -7.67 16.89
C GLU A 136 58.90 -8.48 15.65
N GLY A 137 59.51 -7.83 14.64
CA GLY A 137 59.92 -8.46 13.38
C GLY A 137 61.41 -8.81 13.31
N TYR A 138 61.90 -9.11 12.10
CA TYR A 138 63.23 -9.70 11.85
C TYR A 138 64.41 -8.74 12.03
N ASN A 139 64.17 -7.42 12.14
CA ASN A 139 65.25 -6.43 12.27
C ASN A 139 65.88 -6.41 13.67
N ILE A 140 65.25 -7.04 14.65
CA ILE A 140 65.77 -7.15 16.02
C ILE A 140 65.75 -8.61 16.43
N ILE A 141 66.93 -9.21 16.54
CA ILE A 141 67.08 -10.61 16.94
C ILE A 141 67.44 -10.65 18.43
N GLN A 142 66.50 -11.11 19.24
CA GLN A 142 66.63 -11.37 20.65
C GLN A 142 67.11 -12.79 20.95
N GLN A 143 67.47 -13.01 22.22
CA GLN A 143 67.79 -14.33 22.71
C GLN A 143 66.53 -15.22 22.73
N GLY A 144 66.56 -16.32 21.98
CA GLY A 144 65.45 -17.26 21.85
C GLY A 144 64.71 -17.20 20.51
N ASP A 145 64.92 -16.14 19.72
CA ASP A 145 64.25 -15.94 18.44
C ASP A 145 64.60 -17.02 17.41
N ILE A 146 65.84 -17.52 17.43
CA ILE A 146 66.26 -18.64 16.57
C ILE A 146 65.42 -19.89 16.85
N THR A 147 65.21 -20.22 18.12
CA THR A 147 64.36 -21.34 18.52
C THR A 147 62.90 -21.10 18.12
N GLY A 148 62.43 -19.86 18.25
CA GLY A 148 61.12 -19.44 17.77
C GLY A 148 60.93 -19.67 16.27
N LEU A 149 61.90 -19.23 15.46
CA LEU A 149 61.90 -19.37 14.00
C LEU A 149 61.81 -20.85 13.55
N ILE A 150 62.51 -21.75 14.25
CA ILE A 150 62.46 -23.19 13.98
C ILE A 150 61.06 -23.76 14.26
N GLY A 151 60.41 -23.30 15.33
CA GLY A 151 59.08 -23.74 15.74
C GLY A 151 57.89 -23.04 15.05
N MET A 152 58.12 -21.99 14.26
CA MET A 152 57.06 -21.24 13.57
C MET A 152 56.27 -22.10 12.59
N LYS A 153 54.97 -21.81 12.45
CA LYS A 153 54.13 -22.47 11.44
C LYS A 153 54.56 -22.05 10.04
N PRO A 154 54.35 -22.90 9.00
CA PRO A 154 54.72 -22.58 7.62
C PRO A 154 54.14 -21.25 7.11
N LYS A 155 52.91 -20.91 7.51
CA LYS A 155 52.26 -19.66 7.12
C LYS A 155 52.96 -18.42 7.72
N GLU A 156 53.25 -18.46 9.01
CA GLU A 156 53.96 -17.37 9.72
C GLU A 156 55.37 -17.18 9.17
N ARG A 157 56.08 -18.29 8.91
CA ARG A 157 57.40 -18.26 8.27
C ARG A 157 57.34 -17.65 6.85
N ARG A 158 56.29 -17.98 6.09
CA ARG A 158 56.08 -17.41 4.75
C ARG A 158 55.80 -15.91 4.82
N GLU A 159 55.04 -15.44 5.79
CA GLU A 159 54.78 -14.00 5.96
C GLU A 159 56.08 -13.20 6.16
N ILE A 160 57.05 -13.75 6.90
CA ILE A 160 58.40 -13.16 7.04
C ILE A 160 59.10 -13.07 5.68
N ILE A 161 59.00 -14.12 4.84
CA ILE A 161 59.60 -14.13 3.49
C ILE A 161 58.90 -13.15 2.57
N ASP A 162 57.56 -13.11 2.57
CA ASP A 162 56.76 -12.21 1.75
C ASP A 162 57.02 -10.73 2.10
N GLU A 163 57.30 -10.45 3.38
CA GLU A 163 57.72 -9.13 3.86
C GLU A 163 59.15 -8.78 3.42
N ALA A 164 60.11 -9.69 3.60
CA ALA A 164 61.48 -9.50 3.14
C ALA A 164 61.58 -9.34 1.62
N ALA A 165 60.69 -9.99 0.87
CA ALA A 165 60.58 -9.87 -0.58
C ALA A 165 59.80 -8.61 -1.04
N GLY A 166 59.21 -7.83 -0.11
CA GLY A 166 58.42 -6.64 -0.44
C GLY A 166 57.07 -6.94 -1.13
N ILE A 167 56.61 -8.19 -1.11
CA ILE A 167 55.37 -8.62 -1.79
C ILE A 167 54.12 -8.35 -0.92
N LYS A 168 54.31 -8.14 0.38
CA LYS A 168 53.23 -7.87 1.34
C LYS A 168 52.30 -6.72 0.91
N GLU A 169 52.86 -5.59 0.45
CA GLU A 169 52.08 -4.44 -0.02
C GLU A 169 51.21 -4.80 -1.24
N TYR A 170 51.73 -5.60 -2.17
CA TYR A 170 50.98 -6.06 -3.35
C TYR A 170 49.85 -7.00 -2.96
N ASN A 171 50.07 -7.90 -2.01
CA ASN A 171 49.03 -8.80 -1.50
C ASN A 171 47.92 -8.02 -0.79
N GLU A 172 48.26 -7.01 0.02
CA GLU A 172 47.27 -6.15 0.67
C GLU A 172 46.44 -5.35 -0.34
N LYS A 173 47.09 -4.76 -1.35
CA LYS A 173 46.40 -4.07 -2.47
C LYS A 173 45.46 -5.02 -3.21
N LYS A 174 45.91 -6.24 -3.51
CA LYS A 174 45.09 -7.27 -4.16
C LYS A 174 43.86 -7.62 -3.32
N THR A 175 44.04 -7.87 -2.02
CA THR A 175 42.91 -8.18 -1.12
C THR A 175 41.91 -7.03 -1.04
N LYS A 176 42.39 -5.79 -1.01
CA LYS A 176 41.51 -4.60 -1.01
C LYS A 176 40.72 -4.49 -2.32
N ALA A 177 41.39 -4.61 -3.46
CA ALA A 177 40.76 -4.56 -4.77
C ALA A 177 39.70 -5.65 -4.96
N LEU A 178 39.96 -6.88 -4.49
CA LEU A 178 38.99 -7.98 -4.54
C LEU A 178 37.73 -7.70 -3.70
N LYS A 179 37.88 -7.06 -2.52
CA LYS A 179 36.72 -6.64 -1.71
C LYS A 179 35.91 -5.54 -2.37
N GLU A 180 36.56 -4.59 -3.02
CA GLU A 180 35.89 -3.52 -3.76
C GLU A 180 35.13 -4.08 -4.96
N LEU A 181 35.72 -5.03 -5.69
CA LEU A 181 35.06 -5.74 -6.80
C LEU A 181 33.81 -6.50 -6.33
N ASP A 182 33.91 -7.31 -5.28
CA ASP A 182 32.77 -8.06 -4.70
C ASP A 182 31.63 -7.12 -4.28
N THR A 183 31.97 -5.93 -3.77
CA THR A 183 30.98 -4.91 -3.41
C THR A 183 30.31 -4.31 -4.66
N ALA A 184 31.08 -4.01 -5.70
CA ALA A 184 30.55 -3.48 -6.95
C ALA A 184 29.63 -4.48 -7.66
N GLU A 185 30.00 -5.76 -7.70
CA GLU A 185 29.19 -6.83 -8.29
C GLU A 185 27.83 -6.97 -7.59
N ARG A 186 27.80 -6.93 -6.25
CA ARG A 186 26.54 -6.94 -5.49
C ARG A 186 25.66 -5.74 -5.83
N ASN A 187 26.23 -4.53 -5.88
CA ASN A 187 25.47 -3.32 -6.19
C ASN A 187 24.85 -3.37 -7.60
N VAL A 188 25.57 -3.93 -8.58
CA VAL A 188 25.04 -4.10 -9.94
C VAL A 188 23.89 -5.09 -9.94
N SER A 189 24.05 -6.24 -9.27
CA SER A 189 22.98 -7.24 -9.14
C SER A 189 21.71 -6.64 -8.50
N ASP A 190 21.86 -5.84 -7.45
CA ASP A 190 20.73 -5.19 -6.79
C ASP A 190 20.04 -4.16 -7.71
N ALA A 191 20.83 -3.39 -8.46
CA ALA A 191 20.30 -2.43 -9.42
C ALA A 191 19.52 -3.11 -10.56
N GLU A 192 20.01 -4.24 -11.07
CA GLU A 192 19.33 -5.04 -12.10
C GLU A 192 17.99 -5.59 -11.61
N LEU A 193 17.93 -6.07 -10.36
CA LEU A 193 16.68 -6.54 -9.74
C LEU A 193 15.63 -5.41 -9.66
N VAL A 194 16.05 -4.23 -9.20
CA VAL A 194 15.16 -3.04 -9.11
C VAL A 194 14.69 -2.61 -10.50
N MET A 195 15.59 -2.62 -11.49
CA MET A 195 15.25 -2.29 -12.88
C MET A 195 14.24 -3.27 -13.47
N GLY A 196 14.38 -4.57 -13.20
CA GLY A 196 13.41 -5.59 -13.59
C GLY A 196 12.02 -5.30 -13.03
N GLN A 197 11.93 -5.05 -11.72
CA GLN A 197 10.67 -4.71 -11.05
C GLN A 197 10.01 -3.44 -11.60
N LYS A 198 10.81 -2.39 -11.88
CA LYS A 198 10.31 -1.14 -12.46
C LYS A 198 9.78 -1.34 -13.88
N LYS A 199 10.43 -2.20 -14.67
CA LYS A 199 9.99 -2.53 -16.03
C LYS A 199 8.65 -3.26 -16.02
N GLU A 200 8.49 -4.28 -15.17
CA GLU A 200 7.21 -4.97 -14.99
C GLU A 200 6.09 -4.03 -14.54
N PHE A 201 6.40 -3.13 -13.61
CA PHE A 201 5.45 -2.11 -13.15
C PHE A 201 5.05 -1.15 -14.27
N LEU A 202 6.01 -0.71 -15.09
CA LEU A 202 5.74 0.15 -16.25
C LEU A 202 4.85 -0.54 -17.27
N ASP A 203 5.08 -1.82 -17.55
CA ASP A 203 4.27 -2.58 -18.49
C ASP A 203 2.84 -2.79 -17.97
N ARG A 204 2.66 -3.01 -16.66
CA ARG A 204 1.32 -3.02 -16.03
C ARG A 204 0.62 -1.68 -16.18
N LEU A 205 1.31 -0.57 -15.88
CA LEU A 205 0.73 0.78 -16.03
C LEU A 205 0.32 1.10 -17.47
N ARG A 206 1.06 0.58 -18.46
CA ARG A 206 0.67 0.72 -19.88
C ARG A 206 -0.65 0.00 -20.17
N LEU A 207 -0.82 -1.23 -19.66
CA LEU A 207 -2.07 -1.97 -19.80
C LEU A 207 -3.23 -1.24 -19.13
N ASP A 208 -3.02 -0.72 -17.92
CA ASP A 208 -4.04 0.04 -17.18
C ASP A 208 -4.44 1.32 -17.92
N ARG A 209 -3.45 2.06 -18.48
CA ARG A 209 -3.70 3.23 -19.33
C ARG A 209 -4.54 2.86 -20.55
N ASP A 210 -4.17 1.80 -21.26
CA ASP A 210 -4.87 1.40 -22.48
C ASP A 210 -6.30 0.94 -22.18
N ALA A 211 -6.52 0.27 -21.05
CA ALA A 211 -7.85 -0.07 -20.56
C ALA A 211 -8.68 1.19 -20.23
N ALA A 212 -8.09 2.18 -19.56
CA ALA A 212 -8.77 3.44 -19.23
C ALA A 212 -9.14 4.25 -20.49
N LEU A 213 -8.25 4.31 -21.50
CA LEU A 213 -8.55 4.95 -22.78
C LEU A 213 -9.70 4.27 -23.52
N LYS A 214 -9.71 2.93 -23.54
CA LYS A 214 -10.84 2.15 -24.10
C LYS A 214 -12.13 2.42 -23.33
N TYR A 215 -12.08 2.46 -22.01
CA TYR A 215 -13.23 2.76 -21.16
C TYR A 215 -13.81 4.14 -21.51
N ASN A 216 -12.99 5.18 -21.57
CA ASN A 216 -13.43 6.53 -21.94
C ASN A 216 -14.07 6.56 -23.34
N SER A 217 -13.45 5.90 -24.33
CA SER A 217 -14.04 5.78 -25.68
C SER A 217 -15.40 5.06 -25.66
N ILE A 218 -15.61 4.08 -24.79
CA ILE A 218 -16.88 3.35 -24.69
C ILE A 218 -17.93 4.23 -24.01
N ILE A 219 -17.56 5.00 -22.99
CA ILE A 219 -18.46 5.95 -22.32
C ILE A 219 -18.94 7.01 -23.30
N GLU A 220 -18.05 7.62 -24.10
CA GLU A 220 -18.44 8.60 -25.12
C GLU A 220 -19.45 8.01 -26.13
N LYS A 221 -19.20 6.78 -26.60
CA LYS A 221 -20.11 6.08 -27.52
C LYS A 221 -21.46 5.76 -26.86
N MET A 222 -21.43 5.35 -25.59
CA MET A 222 -22.64 5.06 -24.81
C MET A 222 -23.48 6.32 -24.61
N ASP A 223 -22.86 7.45 -24.31
CA ASP A 223 -23.58 8.71 -24.10
C ASP A 223 -24.19 9.23 -25.41
N LEU A 224 -23.46 9.12 -26.53
CA LEU A 224 -24.03 9.39 -27.85
C LEU A 224 -25.23 8.47 -28.17
N ALA A 225 -25.12 7.18 -27.88
CA ALA A 225 -26.20 6.23 -28.10
C ALA A 225 -27.42 6.52 -27.22
N LYS A 226 -27.21 6.89 -25.95
CA LYS A 226 -28.29 7.31 -25.04
C LYS A 226 -28.98 8.58 -25.52
N ALA A 227 -28.22 9.59 -25.91
CA ALA A 227 -28.76 10.83 -26.46
C ALA A 227 -29.59 10.55 -27.72
N THR A 228 -29.07 9.70 -28.61
CA THR A 228 -29.79 9.26 -29.82
C THR A 228 -31.08 8.53 -29.47
N LEU A 229 -31.05 7.59 -28.52
CA LEU A 229 -32.24 6.85 -28.08
C LEU A 229 -33.29 7.78 -27.47
N ALA A 230 -32.87 8.72 -26.61
CA ALA A 230 -33.75 9.71 -26.00
C ALA A 230 -34.41 10.60 -27.07
N PHE A 231 -33.61 11.09 -28.03
CA PHE A 231 -34.12 11.90 -29.13
C PHE A 231 -35.15 11.13 -29.98
N THR A 232 -34.86 9.88 -30.35
CA THR A 232 -35.79 9.04 -31.13
C THR A 232 -37.08 8.76 -30.36
N ARG A 233 -37.01 8.58 -29.04
CA ARG A 233 -38.21 8.42 -28.19
C ARG A 233 -39.05 9.69 -28.16
N VAL A 234 -38.44 10.85 -27.98
CA VAL A 234 -39.15 12.15 -28.00
C VAL A 234 -39.83 12.34 -29.35
N LYS A 235 -39.10 12.16 -30.46
CA LYS A 235 -39.66 12.19 -31.82
C LYS A 235 -40.83 11.23 -32.02
N GLY A 236 -40.73 10.01 -31.49
CA GLY A 236 -41.80 9.01 -31.55
C GLY A 236 -43.06 9.45 -30.78
N VAL A 237 -42.89 10.00 -29.58
CA VAL A 237 -43.99 10.52 -28.76
C VAL A 237 -44.61 11.76 -29.39
N GLU A 238 -43.81 12.67 -29.94
CA GLU A 238 -44.29 13.84 -30.70
C GLU A 238 -45.16 13.41 -31.88
N GLY A 239 -44.70 12.45 -32.69
CA GLY A 239 -45.47 11.93 -33.82
C GLY A 239 -46.75 11.21 -33.39
N ALA A 240 -46.72 10.47 -32.27
CA ALA A 240 -47.91 9.85 -31.70
C ALA A 240 -48.92 10.90 -31.19
N LEU A 241 -48.43 11.94 -30.51
CA LEU A 241 -49.24 13.06 -30.02
C LEU A 241 -49.91 13.78 -31.19
N GLU A 242 -49.15 14.06 -32.26
CA GLU A 242 -49.68 14.74 -33.45
C GLU A 242 -50.79 13.94 -34.13
N ASN A 243 -50.65 12.61 -34.20
CA ASN A 243 -51.69 11.71 -34.70
C ASN A 243 -52.92 11.69 -33.78
N VAL A 244 -52.73 11.63 -32.46
CA VAL A 244 -53.84 11.67 -31.49
C VAL A 244 -54.56 13.01 -31.55
N SER A 245 -53.85 14.13 -31.62
CA SER A 245 -54.43 15.47 -31.77
C SER A 245 -55.23 15.60 -33.08
N ARG A 246 -54.73 15.05 -34.19
CA ARG A 246 -55.47 15.01 -35.46
C ARG A 246 -56.76 14.20 -35.33
N ASN A 247 -56.70 13.01 -34.72
CA ASN A 247 -57.88 12.18 -34.49
C ASN A 247 -58.89 12.87 -33.58
N LEU A 248 -58.42 13.56 -32.54
CA LEU A 248 -59.28 14.33 -31.64
C LEU A 248 -60.00 15.45 -32.37
N GLN A 249 -59.32 16.19 -33.25
CA GLN A 249 -59.96 17.23 -34.07
C GLN A 249 -61.05 16.65 -34.99
N ILE A 250 -60.81 15.50 -35.61
CA ILE A 250 -61.81 14.81 -36.43
C ILE A 250 -63.03 14.43 -35.57
N LYS A 251 -62.82 13.87 -34.38
CA LYS A 251 -63.92 13.51 -33.48
C LYS A 251 -64.69 14.70 -32.92
N LEU A 252 -64.02 15.81 -32.63
CA LEU A 252 -64.69 17.05 -32.25
C LEU A 252 -65.55 17.62 -33.39
N ALA A 253 -65.08 17.53 -34.63
CA ALA A 253 -65.87 17.93 -35.80
C ALA A 253 -67.11 17.02 -35.97
N GLU A 254 -66.96 15.70 -35.85
CA GLU A 254 -68.08 14.75 -35.88
C GLU A 254 -69.10 15.06 -34.77
N LEU A 255 -68.65 15.29 -33.53
CA LEU A 255 -69.52 15.68 -32.41
C LEU A 255 -70.28 16.97 -32.69
N GLY A 256 -69.62 17.97 -33.28
CA GLY A 256 -70.27 19.23 -33.69
C GLY A 256 -71.38 19.00 -34.72
N THR A 257 -71.14 18.12 -35.71
CA THR A 257 -72.18 17.77 -36.70
C THR A 257 -73.34 17.00 -36.08
N ILE A 258 -73.07 16.08 -35.16
CA ILE A 258 -74.11 15.31 -34.46
C ILE A 258 -74.93 16.25 -33.57
N GLY A 259 -74.29 17.15 -32.81
CA GLY A 259 -74.97 18.15 -31.99
C GLY A 259 -75.89 19.04 -32.83
N GLY A 260 -75.41 19.51 -33.99
CA GLY A 260 -76.25 20.27 -34.92
C GLY A 260 -77.44 19.47 -35.46
N ASN A 261 -77.26 18.17 -35.72
CA ASN A 261 -78.36 17.29 -36.13
C ASN A 261 -79.38 17.08 -35.00
N VAL A 262 -78.94 16.97 -33.75
CA VAL A 262 -79.83 16.90 -32.59
C VAL A 262 -80.65 18.17 -32.47
N ASP A 263 -80.03 19.34 -32.57
CA ASP A 263 -80.76 20.63 -32.54
C ASP A 263 -81.81 20.74 -33.66
N THR A 264 -81.51 20.20 -34.86
CA THR A 264 -82.51 20.14 -35.93
C THR A 264 -83.63 19.16 -35.64
N PHE A 265 -83.32 17.98 -35.08
CA PHE A 265 -84.34 17.01 -34.71
C PHE A 265 -85.24 17.53 -33.57
N ASP A 266 -84.70 18.27 -32.61
CA ASP A 266 -85.48 18.89 -31.54
C ASP A 266 -86.44 19.95 -32.10
N LYS A 267 -85.99 20.78 -33.06
CA LYS A 267 -86.88 21.74 -33.76
C LYS A 267 -87.95 21.05 -34.59
N ASP A 268 -87.59 19.97 -35.28
CA ASP A 268 -88.54 19.17 -36.06
C ASP A 268 -89.58 18.51 -35.12
N LEU A 269 -89.15 18.06 -33.94
CA LEU A 269 -90.02 17.49 -32.91
C LEU A 269 -91.02 18.54 -32.41
N GLU A 270 -90.55 19.73 -32.02
CA GLU A 270 -91.44 20.83 -31.60
C GLU A 270 -92.45 21.20 -32.70
N ALA A 271 -92.02 21.22 -33.97
CA ALA A 271 -92.90 21.48 -35.09
C ALA A 271 -93.95 20.37 -35.28
N LEU A 272 -93.55 19.11 -35.11
CA LEU A 272 -94.43 17.96 -35.22
C LEU A 272 -95.43 17.90 -34.04
N GLU A 273 -95.00 18.23 -32.82
CA GLU A 273 -95.86 18.36 -31.65
C GLU A 273 -96.93 19.43 -31.88
N LYS A 274 -96.55 20.61 -32.41
CA LYS A 274 -97.52 21.64 -32.81
C LYS A 274 -98.50 21.15 -33.89
N GLN A 275 -98.03 20.35 -34.84
CA GLN A 275 -98.91 19.74 -35.84
C GLN A 275 -99.86 18.72 -35.21
N VAL A 276 -99.39 17.90 -34.27
CA VAL A 276 -100.20 16.95 -33.50
C VAL A 276 -101.26 17.68 -32.69
N ASP A 277 -100.91 18.77 -32.01
CA ASP A 277 -101.87 19.59 -31.27
C ASP A 277 -102.89 20.26 -32.19
N ALA A 278 -102.47 20.75 -33.36
CA ALA A 278 -103.38 21.27 -34.38
C ALA A 278 -104.32 20.17 -34.91
N PHE A 279 -103.81 18.97 -35.18
CA PHE A 279 -104.61 17.81 -35.57
C PHE A 279 -105.56 17.37 -34.46
N ASN A 280 -105.14 17.41 -33.19
CA ASN A 280 -105.98 17.11 -32.03
C ASN A 280 -107.13 18.12 -31.92
N ALA A 281 -106.85 19.40 -32.12
CA ALA A 281 -107.87 20.46 -32.18
C ALA A 281 -108.81 20.29 -33.39
N GLU A 282 -108.30 19.83 -34.54
CA GLU A 282 -109.12 19.54 -35.72
C GLU A 282 -109.97 18.26 -35.54
N ILE A 283 -109.44 17.23 -34.88
CA ILE A 283 -110.14 15.98 -34.50
C ILE A 283 -111.24 16.28 -33.49
N LEU A 284 -110.99 17.15 -32.50
CA LEU A 284 -112.01 17.67 -31.58
C LEU A 284 -113.14 18.41 -32.32
N LYS A 285 -112.84 19.06 -33.46
CA LYS A 285 -113.84 19.68 -34.34
C LYS A 285 -114.54 18.70 -35.30
N LYS A 286 -113.95 17.53 -35.58
CA LYS A 286 -114.42 16.54 -36.59
C LYS A 286 -114.72 15.15 -36.00
N SER A 287 -115.19 15.06 -34.76
CA SER A 287 -115.68 13.81 -34.19
C SER A 287 -117.01 13.35 -34.82
N VAL A 288 -116.93 12.79 -36.04
CA VAL A 288 -117.69 11.61 -36.53
C VAL A 288 -116.77 10.84 -37.51
N ASN A 289 -116.47 9.58 -37.19
CA ASN A 289 -115.94 8.47 -38.01
C ASN A 289 -114.40 8.23 -38.20
N ALA A 290 -113.91 7.29 -37.39
CA ALA A 290 -113.19 6.02 -37.71
C ALA A 290 -111.94 5.93 -38.64
N GLY A 291 -111.45 7.00 -39.29
CA GLY A 291 -110.27 6.92 -40.17
C GLY A 291 -108.90 7.13 -39.50
N ALA A 292 -108.84 7.82 -38.35
CA ALA A 292 -107.61 8.42 -37.83
C ALA A 292 -106.66 7.48 -37.06
N ARG A 293 -107.10 6.28 -36.66
CA ARG A 293 -106.25 5.37 -35.84
C ARG A 293 -105.01 4.87 -36.58
N LYS A 294 -105.09 4.62 -37.90
CA LYS A 294 -104.01 3.99 -38.65
C LYS A 294 -102.79 4.91 -38.83
N ASN A 295 -103.00 6.21 -39.02
CA ASN A 295 -101.91 7.18 -39.17
C ASN A 295 -101.26 7.52 -37.81
N VAL A 296 -102.05 7.49 -36.73
CA VAL A 296 -101.54 7.69 -35.36
C VAL A 296 -100.60 6.56 -34.95
N GLU A 297 -100.93 5.31 -35.28
CA GLU A 297 -100.06 4.15 -35.00
C GLU A 297 -98.72 4.24 -35.75
N GLU A 298 -98.75 4.69 -37.00
CA GLU A 298 -97.55 4.82 -37.85
C GLU A 298 -96.61 5.94 -37.38
N ILE A 299 -97.18 7.08 -36.95
CA ILE A 299 -96.42 8.19 -36.37
C ILE A 299 -95.86 7.81 -34.99
N ARG A 300 -96.63 7.10 -34.15
CA ARG A 300 -96.12 6.57 -32.87
C ARG A 300 -94.95 5.61 -33.06
N SER A 301 -95.00 4.76 -34.07
CA SER A 301 -93.90 3.84 -34.39
C SER A 301 -92.64 4.59 -34.84
N LYS A 302 -92.78 5.70 -35.58
CA LYS A 302 -91.65 6.55 -35.98
C LYS A 302 -91.07 7.32 -34.78
N LEU A 303 -91.90 7.82 -33.88
CA LEU A 303 -91.48 8.51 -32.66
C LEU A 303 -90.66 7.57 -31.75
N LEU A 304 -91.19 6.37 -31.47
CA LEU A 304 -90.49 5.35 -30.67
C LEU A 304 -89.14 4.94 -31.28
N LYS A 305 -89.03 4.87 -32.61
CA LYS A 305 -87.75 4.61 -33.27
C LYS A 305 -86.76 5.76 -33.05
N LYS A 306 -87.21 7.01 -33.15
CA LYS A 306 -86.35 8.18 -32.96
C LYS A 306 -85.91 8.34 -31.50
N GLU A 307 -86.79 8.07 -30.54
CA GLU A 307 -86.44 8.02 -29.12
C GLU A 307 -85.36 6.97 -28.83
N GLY A 308 -85.49 5.77 -29.42
CA GLY A 308 -84.48 4.72 -29.28
C GLY A 308 -83.11 5.07 -29.89
N GLU A 309 -83.09 5.79 -31.01
CA GLU A 309 -81.84 6.27 -31.63
C GLU A 309 -81.14 7.33 -30.77
N ILE A 310 -81.91 8.23 -30.13
CA ILE A 310 -81.36 9.24 -29.21
C ILE A 310 -80.76 8.59 -27.98
N GLU A 311 -81.43 7.59 -27.40
CA GLU A 311 -80.94 6.91 -26.21
C GLU A 311 -79.66 6.11 -26.49
N ALA A 312 -79.54 5.50 -27.67
CA ALA A 312 -78.32 4.80 -28.10
C ALA A 312 -77.13 5.76 -28.25
N ASN A 313 -77.35 6.95 -28.82
CA ASN A 313 -76.30 7.95 -28.99
C ASN A 313 -75.84 8.56 -27.65
N ARG A 314 -76.76 8.77 -26.69
CA ARG A 314 -76.38 9.22 -25.33
C ARG A 314 -75.43 8.23 -24.63
N ARG A 315 -75.70 6.93 -24.71
CA ARG A 315 -74.85 5.89 -24.10
C ARG A 315 -73.44 5.87 -24.68
N GLU A 316 -73.26 6.21 -25.96
CA GLU A 316 -71.94 6.24 -26.58
C GLU A 316 -71.13 7.47 -26.13
N VAL A 317 -71.79 8.59 -25.84
CA VAL A 317 -71.15 9.79 -25.24
C VAL A 317 -70.60 9.46 -23.85
N ASP A 318 -71.41 8.87 -22.97
CA ASP A 318 -71.00 8.51 -21.61
C ASP A 318 -69.76 7.58 -21.60
N ARG A 319 -69.72 6.63 -22.55
CA ARG A 319 -68.60 5.69 -22.70
C ARG A 319 -67.29 6.39 -23.08
N LEU A 320 -67.35 7.42 -23.92
CA LEU A 320 -66.18 8.17 -24.34
C LEU A 320 -65.63 9.05 -23.20
N GLU A 321 -66.49 9.59 -22.35
CA GLU A 321 -66.09 10.37 -21.17
C GLU A 321 -65.35 9.52 -20.13
N GLU A 322 -65.79 8.28 -19.86
CA GLU A 322 -65.07 7.36 -18.96
C GLU A 322 -63.65 7.01 -19.46
N MET A 323 -63.47 6.92 -20.78
CA MET A 323 -62.18 6.59 -21.38
C MET A 323 -61.17 7.73 -21.24
N ILE A 324 -61.63 8.98 -21.28
CA ILE A 324 -60.81 10.18 -21.01
C ILE A 324 -60.39 10.23 -19.54
N ALA A 325 -61.28 9.88 -18.60
CA ALA A 325 -60.96 9.84 -17.18
C ALA A 325 -59.84 8.83 -16.84
N LYS A 326 -59.83 7.66 -17.48
CA LYS A 326 -58.77 6.64 -17.30
C LYS A 326 -57.40 7.09 -17.78
N ILE A 327 -57.32 7.87 -18.87
CA ILE A 327 -56.05 8.38 -19.41
C ILE A 327 -55.44 9.42 -18.46
N ASN A 328 -56.27 10.22 -17.79
CA ASN A 328 -55.80 11.21 -16.80
C ASN A 328 -55.29 10.56 -15.50
N GLN A 329 -55.86 9.44 -15.06
CA GLN A 329 -55.36 8.68 -13.90
C GLN A 329 -53.96 8.07 -14.12
N ILE A 330 -53.62 7.70 -15.36
CA ILE A 330 -52.31 7.13 -15.72
C ILE A 330 -51.20 8.21 -15.66
N SER A 331 -51.56 9.49 -15.71
CA SER A 331 -50.60 10.60 -15.74
C SER A 331 -50.18 11.13 -14.35
N GLN A 332 -50.85 10.73 -13.26
CA GLN A 332 -50.62 11.28 -11.90
C GLN A 332 -49.93 10.34 -10.90
N SER A 333 -49.49 9.13 -11.29
CA SER A 333 -48.91 8.12 -10.38
C SER A 333 -47.38 7.94 -10.46
N HIS A 334 -46.63 9.04 -10.66
CA HIS A 334 -45.17 9.02 -10.53
C HIS A 334 -44.66 10.06 -9.51
N ASN A 335 -44.39 9.58 -8.28
CA ASN A 335 -43.54 10.25 -7.30
C ASN A 335 -42.48 9.24 -6.79
N PRO A 336 -41.16 9.50 -6.84
CA PRO A 336 -40.12 8.48 -6.71
C PRO A 336 -39.46 8.49 -5.32
N MET A 337 -39.81 7.52 -4.47
CA MET A 337 -39.03 7.18 -3.26
C MET A 337 -39.25 5.69 -2.90
N GLY A 338 -38.62 4.79 -3.66
CA GLY A 338 -38.77 3.33 -3.45
C GLY A 338 -37.93 2.43 -4.36
N ALA A 339 -36.90 2.97 -5.02
CA ALA A 339 -36.20 2.26 -6.09
C ALA A 339 -35.24 1.15 -5.61
N ALA A 340 -34.75 1.18 -4.36
CA ALA A 340 -33.73 0.24 -3.90
C ALA A 340 -34.26 -1.18 -3.58
N ASN A 341 -35.48 -1.30 -3.03
CA ASN A 341 -36.06 -2.61 -2.69
C ASN A 341 -36.64 -3.33 -3.91
N ALA A 342 -37.23 -2.58 -4.86
CA ALA A 342 -37.82 -3.18 -6.06
C ALA A 342 -36.78 -3.90 -6.94
N SER A 343 -35.56 -3.36 -7.05
CA SER A 343 -34.48 -3.97 -7.84
C SER A 343 -34.02 -5.30 -7.26
N VAL A 344 -33.83 -5.35 -5.93
CA VAL A 344 -33.41 -6.57 -5.23
C VAL A 344 -34.52 -7.62 -5.27
N SER A 345 -35.77 -7.23 -5.00
CA SER A 345 -36.92 -8.15 -5.09
C SER A 345 -37.10 -8.70 -6.50
N ALA A 346 -36.87 -7.91 -7.55
CA ALA A 346 -36.94 -8.39 -8.93
C ALA A 346 -35.90 -9.47 -9.24
N ILE A 347 -34.66 -9.30 -8.76
CA ILE A 347 -33.61 -10.30 -8.92
C ILE A 347 -33.87 -11.55 -8.10
N MET A 348 -34.34 -11.41 -6.86
CA MET A 348 -34.70 -12.55 -6.03
C MET A 348 -35.88 -13.34 -6.61
N ASN A 349 -36.85 -12.65 -7.22
CA ASN A 349 -38.00 -13.27 -7.89
C ASN A 349 -37.65 -13.93 -9.23
N LEU A 350 -36.53 -13.55 -9.86
CA LEU A 350 -36.05 -14.19 -11.09
C LEU A 350 -35.72 -15.67 -10.88
N ARG A 351 -35.46 -16.10 -9.63
CA ARG A 351 -35.08 -17.49 -9.23
C ARG A 351 -34.05 -18.12 -10.17
N LYS A 352 -33.12 -17.31 -10.65
CA LYS A 352 -32.08 -17.71 -11.60
C LYS A 352 -31.01 -18.54 -10.88
N SER A 353 -30.56 -19.61 -11.54
CA SER A 353 -29.42 -20.41 -11.06
C SER A 353 -28.20 -19.51 -10.92
N GLY A 354 -27.55 -19.55 -9.74
CA GLY A 354 -26.35 -18.77 -9.42
C GLY A 354 -26.59 -17.52 -8.58
N VAL A 355 -27.84 -17.08 -8.38
CA VAL A 355 -28.17 -16.04 -7.38
C VAL A 355 -28.34 -16.71 -6.02
N LEU A 356 -27.46 -16.39 -5.07
CA LEU A 356 -27.38 -17.10 -3.80
C LEU A 356 -28.20 -16.43 -2.69
N GLY A 357 -28.37 -15.11 -2.75
CA GLY A 357 -29.26 -14.34 -1.85
C GLY A 357 -28.77 -12.91 -1.61
N SER A 358 -29.61 -12.08 -0.98
CA SER A 358 -29.18 -10.75 -0.48
C SER A 358 -28.47 -10.88 0.86
N ILE A 359 -27.52 -9.98 1.15
CA ILE A 359 -26.81 -9.95 2.44
C ILE A 359 -27.79 -9.97 3.62
N SER A 360 -28.86 -9.18 3.56
CA SER A 360 -29.94 -9.16 4.57
C SER A 360 -30.65 -10.50 4.83
N SER A 361 -30.58 -11.46 3.89
CA SER A 361 -31.31 -12.74 3.97
C SER A 361 -30.43 -13.95 4.31
N ILE A 362 -29.09 -13.78 4.33
CA ILE A 362 -28.15 -14.92 4.34
C ILE A 362 -27.23 -14.98 5.58
N TYR A 363 -27.49 -14.21 6.62
CA TYR A 363 -26.88 -14.38 7.94
C TYR A 363 -27.89 -14.47 9.08
N ARG A 364 -27.44 -14.92 10.24
CA ARG A 364 -28.14 -14.86 11.52
C ARG A 364 -27.22 -14.29 12.59
N THR A 365 -27.74 -13.48 13.48
CA THR A 365 -26.99 -12.95 14.64
C THR A 365 -27.80 -13.10 15.92
N SER A 366 -27.15 -12.97 17.07
CA SER A 366 -27.84 -12.90 18.36
C SER A 366 -28.56 -11.55 18.48
N PRO A 367 -29.78 -11.47 19.06
CA PRO A 367 -30.49 -10.21 19.27
C PRO A 367 -29.66 -9.14 20.01
N LYS A 368 -28.73 -9.58 20.86
CA LYS A 368 -27.80 -8.71 21.59
C LYS A 368 -26.93 -7.84 20.67
N TYR A 369 -26.59 -8.33 19.47
CA TYR A 369 -25.65 -7.69 18.56
C TYR A 369 -26.31 -7.20 17.27
N GLU A 370 -27.62 -7.39 17.12
CA GLU A 370 -28.35 -7.12 15.87
C GLU A 370 -28.16 -5.68 15.39
N ALA A 371 -28.43 -4.68 16.23
CA ALA A 371 -28.26 -3.28 15.87
C ALA A 371 -26.82 -2.92 15.45
N ALA A 372 -25.81 -3.46 16.14
CA ALA A 372 -24.41 -3.21 15.80
C ALA A 372 -24.03 -3.82 14.44
N ILE A 373 -24.51 -5.04 14.16
CA ILE A 373 -24.27 -5.71 12.88
C ILE A 373 -25.02 -5.01 11.74
N GLU A 374 -26.26 -4.55 11.97
CA GLU A 374 -27.00 -3.81 10.94
C GLU A 374 -26.31 -2.51 10.56
N ILE A 375 -25.81 -1.76 11.55
CA ILE A 375 -25.03 -0.53 11.32
C ILE A 375 -23.73 -0.86 10.58
N ALA A 376 -23.03 -1.93 10.97
CA ALA A 376 -21.80 -2.37 10.33
C ALA A 376 -21.98 -2.78 8.86
N LEU A 377 -23.11 -3.43 8.52
CA LEU A 377 -23.46 -3.79 7.14
C LEU A 377 -23.93 -2.56 6.35
N GLY A 378 -24.71 -1.67 6.96
CA GLY A 378 -25.14 -0.39 6.38
C GLY A 378 -25.66 -0.53 4.95
N GLY A 379 -25.07 0.22 4.02
CA GLY A 379 -25.45 0.21 2.61
C GLY A 379 -25.29 -1.13 1.89
N HIS A 380 -24.57 -2.09 2.47
CA HIS A 380 -24.36 -3.43 1.92
C HIS A 380 -25.50 -4.40 2.21
N MET A 381 -26.50 -4.03 3.03
CA MET A 381 -27.65 -4.91 3.33
C MET A 381 -28.38 -5.39 2.06
N ASN A 382 -28.40 -4.55 1.03
CA ASN A 382 -29.07 -4.81 -0.24
C ASN A 382 -28.15 -5.39 -1.32
N ASP A 383 -26.89 -5.68 -0.99
CA ASP A 383 -25.98 -6.34 -1.91
C ASP A 383 -26.43 -7.79 -2.16
N VAL A 384 -26.35 -8.23 -3.41
CA VAL A 384 -26.77 -9.58 -3.82
C VAL A 384 -25.55 -10.44 -4.09
N VAL A 385 -25.45 -11.57 -3.38
CA VAL A 385 -24.37 -12.54 -3.52
C VAL A 385 -24.69 -13.50 -4.67
N VAL A 386 -23.73 -13.68 -5.56
CA VAL A 386 -23.84 -14.56 -6.74
C VAL A 386 -22.62 -15.47 -6.82
N ASP A 387 -22.74 -16.60 -7.51
CA ASP A 387 -21.64 -17.56 -7.65
C ASP A 387 -20.47 -17.04 -8.52
N SER A 388 -20.79 -16.31 -9.59
CA SER A 388 -19.86 -15.96 -10.66
C SER A 388 -20.08 -14.57 -11.24
N GLU A 389 -19.04 -14.02 -11.86
CA GLU A 389 -19.12 -12.75 -12.59
C GLU A 389 -20.10 -12.82 -13.77
N SER A 390 -20.18 -13.97 -14.45
CA SER A 390 -21.17 -14.21 -15.51
C SER A 390 -22.59 -14.04 -14.99
N THR A 391 -22.92 -14.65 -13.85
CA THR A 391 -24.25 -14.50 -13.23
C THR A 391 -24.53 -13.05 -12.85
N ALA A 392 -23.53 -12.32 -12.34
CA ALA A 392 -23.66 -10.90 -12.02
C ALA A 392 -24.01 -10.07 -13.27
N ILE A 393 -23.28 -10.28 -14.38
CA ILE A 393 -23.48 -9.57 -15.64
C ILE A 393 -24.90 -9.83 -16.18
N GLU A 394 -25.35 -11.07 -16.16
CA GLU A 394 -26.69 -11.44 -16.61
C GLU A 394 -27.79 -10.77 -15.78
N CYS A 395 -27.63 -10.72 -14.44
CA CYS A 395 -28.55 -10.01 -13.56
C CYS A 395 -28.53 -8.48 -13.79
N ILE A 396 -27.37 -7.90 -14.08
CA ILE A 396 -27.23 -6.47 -14.41
C ILE A 396 -27.96 -6.15 -15.72
N ASP A 397 -27.83 -7.01 -16.74
CA ASP A 397 -28.49 -6.82 -18.03
C ASP A 397 -30.01 -7.00 -17.91
N TYR A 398 -30.47 -7.90 -17.05
CA TYR A 398 -31.89 -8.00 -16.68
C TYR A 398 -32.42 -6.70 -16.04
N LEU A 399 -31.72 -6.13 -15.05
CA LEU A 399 -32.12 -4.86 -14.43
C LEU A 399 -32.14 -3.71 -15.43
N LYS A 400 -31.16 -3.64 -16.34
CA LYS A 400 -31.07 -2.60 -17.38
C LYS A 400 -32.20 -2.69 -18.39
N SER A 401 -32.51 -3.89 -18.88
CA SER A 401 -33.55 -4.11 -19.90
C SER A 401 -34.96 -3.78 -19.40
N HIS A 402 -35.19 -3.90 -18.09
CA HIS A 402 -36.50 -3.64 -17.46
C HIS A 402 -36.56 -2.31 -16.70
N GLY A 403 -35.46 -1.54 -16.67
CA GLY A 403 -35.40 -0.24 -15.97
C GLY A 403 -35.57 -0.35 -14.45
N LEU A 404 -35.20 -1.48 -13.86
CA LEU A 404 -35.59 -1.85 -12.49
C LEU A 404 -34.69 -1.29 -11.40
N GLY A 405 -33.73 -0.42 -11.72
CA GLY A 405 -32.86 0.26 -10.74
C GLY A 405 -31.43 -0.32 -10.68
N ARG A 406 -30.76 -0.14 -9.54
CA ARG A 406 -29.32 -0.48 -9.35
C ARG A 406 -29.16 -1.37 -8.12
N VAL A 407 -28.42 -2.46 -8.28
CA VAL A 407 -28.05 -3.39 -7.21
C VAL A 407 -26.55 -3.65 -7.31
N ARG A 408 -25.86 -3.75 -6.17
CA ARG A 408 -24.46 -4.18 -6.12
C ARG A 408 -24.43 -5.70 -5.99
N PHE A 409 -23.62 -6.34 -6.83
CA PHE A 409 -23.45 -7.79 -6.84
C PHE A 409 -22.09 -8.18 -6.27
N LEU A 410 -22.06 -9.29 -5.53
CA LEU A 410 -20.86 -9.83 -4.88
C LEU A 410 -20.58 -11.25 -5.40
N PRO A 411 -19.71 -11.40 -6.43
CA PRO A 411 -19.38 -12.71 -7.00
C PRO A 411 -18.42 -13.48 -6.10
N VAL A 412 -18.88 -14.58 -5.49
CA VAL A 412 -18.08 -15.40 -4.55
C VAL A 412 -16.78 -15.90 -5.19
N SER A 413 -16.79 -16.25 -6.47
CA SER A 413 -15.59 -16.69 -7.21
C SER A 413 -14.47 -15.65 -7.33
N ARG A 414 -14.77 -14.36 -7.17
CA ARG A 414 -13.77 -13.27 -7.26
C ARG A 414 -13.33 -12.77 -5.89
N LEU A 415 -14.11 -13.03 -4.85
CA LEU A 415 -13.85 -12.55 -3.51
C LEU A 415 -12.73 -13.36 -2.87
N ARG A 416 -11.75 -12.66 -2.31
CA ARG A 416 -10.61 -13.29 -1.62
C ARG A 416 -11.00 -13.60 -0.17
N PRO A 417 -10.36 -14.61 0.46
CA PRO A 417 -10.50 -14.82 1.89
C PRO A 417 -10.13 -13.54 2.65
N ALA A 418 -11.00 -13.12 3.56
CA ALA A 418 -10.71 -11.97 4.39
C ALA A 418 -9.61 -12.33 5.40
N VAL A 419 -8.55 -11.53 5.39
CA VAL A 419 -7.50 -11.58 6.41
C VAL A 419 -7.59 -10.29 7.21
N PHE A 420 -7.77 -10.44 8.53
CA PHE A 420 -7.78 -9.33 9.46
C PHE A 420 -6.44 -8.61 9.42
N SER A 421 -6.46 -7.27 9.46
CA SER A 421 -5.21 -6.53 9.54
C SER A 421 -4.57 -6.69 10.92
N ALA A 422 -3.23 -6.65 10.98
CA ALA A 422 -2.50 -6.72 12.25
C ALA A 422 -2.92 -5.62 13.24
N LYS A 423 -3.39 -4.46 12.74
CA LYS A 423 -3.94 -3.39 13.57
C LYS A 423 -5.28 -3.78 14.19
N ALA A 424 -6.17 -4.39 13.39
CA ALA A 424 -7.47 -4.85 13.87
C ALA A 424 -7.31 -6.00 14.87
N GLU A 425 -6.36 -6.91 14.68
CA GLU A 425 -6.05 -7.99 15.63
C GLU A 425 -5.54 -7.47 16.99
N VAL A 426 -4.79 -6.36 16.98
CA VAL A 426 -4.35 -5.70 18.23
C VAL A 426 -5.52 -4.99 18.90
N ALA A 427 -6.34 -4.28 18.13
CA ALA A 427 -7.52 -3.58 18.63
C ALA A 427 -8.56 -4.55 19.21
N ALA A 428 -8.71 -5.75 18.65
CA ALA A 428 -9.60 -6.80 19.15
C ALA A 428 -9.27 -7.26 20.59
N LYS A 429 -8.06 -7.00 21.08
CA LYS A 429 -7.62 -7.36 22.44
C LYS A 429 -7.76 -6.22 23.45
N MET A 430 -8.25 -5.05 23.02
CA MET A 430 -8.43 -3.91 23.91
C MET A 430 -9.62 -4.12 24.86
N PRO A 431 -9.55 -3.62 26.10
CA PRO A 431 -10.66 -3.71 27.05
C PRO A 431 -11.91 -3.04 26.49
N GLY A 432 -13.07 -3.70 26.57
CA GLY A 432 -14.34 -3.18 26.07
C GLY A 432 -14.67 -3.56 24.61
N VAL A 433 -13.75 -4.18 23.87
CA VAL A 433 -14.05 -4.79 22.56
C VAL A 433 -14.63 -6.18 22.75
N ILE A 434 -15.79 -6.45 22.13
CA ILE A 434 -16.50 -7.74 22.21
C ILE A 434 -15.82 -8.75 21.28
N ASP A 435 -15.87 -8.49 19.96
CA ASP A 435 -15.23 -9.32 18.93
C ASP A 435 -15.33 -8.62 17.55
N PHE A 436 -14.77 -9.24 16.51
CA PHE A 436 -15.03 -8.87 15.11
C PHE A 436 -16.51 -9.10 14.75
N ALA A 437 -17.08 -8.16 14.01
CA ALA A 437 -18.45 -8.27 13.49
C ALA A 437 -18.68 -9.58 12.70
N LEU A 438 -17.65 -10.04 11.98
CA LEU A 438 -17.67 -11.31 11.25
C LEU A 438 -17.84 -12.53 12.17
N ASN A 439 -17.26 -12.50 13.37
CA ASN A 439 -17.35 -13.59 14.35
C ASN A 439 -18.70 -13.63 15.07
N LEU A 440 -19.44 -12.52 15.06
CA LEU A 440 -20.73 -12.38 15.73
C LEU A 440 -21.93 -12.78 14.87
N ILE A 441 -21.70 -13.12 13.60
CA ILE A 441 -22.73 -13.58 12.66
C ILE A 441 -22.52 -15.05 12.28
N LYS A 442 -23.61 -15.75 11.98
CA LYS A 442 -23.63 -17.13 11.48
C LYS A 442 -24.16 -17.16 10.07
N PHE A 443 -23.42 -17.78 9.16
CA PHE A 443 -23.77 -17.93 7.76
C PHE A 443 -23.22 -19.27 7.21
N ASP A 444 -23.66 -19.66 6.02
CA ASP A 444 -23.11 -20.84 5.32
C ASP A 444 -21.70 -20.53 4.78
N LYS A 445 -20.77 -21.48 4.88
CA LYS A 445 -19.36 -21.32 4.52
C LYS A 445 -19.14 -20.76 3.11
N LYS A 446 -20.04 -21.06 2.16
CA LYS A 446 -19.99 -20.47 0.81
C LYS A 446 -20.07 -18.93 0.77
N TYR A 447 -20.51 -18.29 1.84
CA TYR A 447 -20.64 -16.83 1.97
C TYR A 447 -19.50 -16.17 2.75
N GLU A 448 -18.53 -16.95 3.23
CA GLU A 448 -17.43 -16.48 4.07
C GLU A 448 -16.66 -15.33 3.43
N ASN A 449 -16.33 -15.43 2.14
CA ASN A 449 -15.62 -14.38 1.44
C ASN A 449 -16.47 -13.12 1.22
N ALA A 450 -17.80 -13.24 1.13
CA ALA A 450 -18.70 -12.11 0.95
C ALA A 450 -18.85 -11.30 2.23
N PHE A 451 -19.10 -11.96 3.36
CA PHE A 451 -19.14 -11.28 4.65
C PHE A 451 -17.75 -10.77 5.07
N GLY A 452 -16.70 -11.51 4.73
CA GLY A 452 -15.32 -11.10 4.98
C GLY A 452 -14.92 -9.83 4.23
N ASP A 453 -15.39 -9.64 3.00
CA ASP A 453 -15.12 -8.41 2.22
C ASP A 453 -15.84 -7.19 2.82
N ILE A 454 -17.09 -7.38 3.28
CA ILE A 454 -17.91 -6.29 3.85
C ILE A 454 -17.46 -5.91 5.27
N LEU A 455 -17.34 -6.91 6.16
CA LEU A 455 -17.15 -6.68 7.60
C LEU A 455 -15.69 -6.70 8.04
N ARG A 456 -14.77 -7.11 7.16
CA ARG A 456 -13.32 -7.27 7.35
C ARG A 456 -12.76 -6.88 8.73
N ASP A 457 -12.36 -5.61 8.90
CA ASP A 457 -11.69 -5.10 10.10
C ASP A 457 -12.66 -4.44 11.10
N THR A 458 -13.97 -4.69 10.96
CA THR A 458 -15.00 -4.10 11.81
C THR A 458 -15.10 -4.84 13.14
N LEU A 459 -14.90 -4.11 14.23
CA LEU A 459 -15.01 -4.60 15.61
C LEU A 459 -16.30 -4.08 16.25
N VAL A 460 -16.90 -4.89 17.11
CA VAL A 460 -18.03 -4.50 17.95
C VAL A 460 -17.53 -4.34 19.37
N SER A 461 -17.88 -3.22 20.01
CA SER A 461 -17.51 -2.88 21.39
C SER A 461 -18.74 -2.71 22.25
N GLU A 462 -18.59 -2.83 23.58
CA GLU A 462 -19.66 -2.59 24.54
C GLU A 462 -20.15 -1.14 24.48
N ASN A 463 -19.25 -0.16 24.38
CA ASN A 463 -19.54 1.27 24.51
C ASN A 463 -18.72 2.11 23.50
N VAL A 464 -19.21 3.29 23.11
CA VAL A 464 -18.53 4.20 22.15
C VAL A 464 -17.18 4.75 22.66
N GLU A 465 -16.94 4.68 23.97
CA GLU A 465 -15.72 5.20 24.62
C GLU A 465 -14.55 4.19 24.68
N SER A 466 -14.74 2.94 24.24
CA SER A 466 -13.73 1.86 24.34
C SER A 466 -12.90 1.66 23.08
#